data_AF-A0A2E4HQE0-F1
#
_entry.id   AF-A0A2E4HQE0-F1
#
_cell.length_a   1.000
_cell.length_b   1.000
_cell.length_c   1.000
_cell.angle_alpha   90.00
_cell.angle_beta   90.00
_cell.angle_gamma   90.00
#
_symmetry.space_group_name_H-M   'P 1'
#
loop_
_entity.id
_entity.type
_entity.pdbx_description
1 polymer ?
#
loop_
_entity_poly.entity_id
_entity_poly.type
_entity_poly.pdbx_seq_one_letter_code
_entity_poly.pdbx_strand_id
1 'polypeptide(L)' 'MTRLIKHSSDKPLIHITPSGDKVKICMCGISKTYPFCDGSHSKTKDETNELCCYDKDGNRLTSISLDDQEITDV' A
#
# COMPACT_ATOMS: atom_id res chain seq x y z
N MET A 1 -17.47 -6.65 7.46
CA MET A 1 -17.51 -6.76 5.99
C MET A 1 -16.13 -6.42 5.47
N THR A 2 -15.34 -7.42 5.11
CA THR A 2 -13.99 -7.23 4.55
C THR A 2 -14.09 -6.86 3.08
N ARG A 3 -13.24 -5.96 2.60
CA ARG A 3 -13.18 -5.55 1.19
C ARG A 3 -11.78 -5.83 0.66
N LEU A 4 -11.69 -6.47 -0.50
CA LEU A 4 -10.44 -6.62 -1.25
C LEU A 4 -10.34 -5.46 -2.25
N ILE A 5 -9.33 -4.60 -2.10
CA ILE A 5 -9.08 -3.46 -2.98
C ILE A 5 -7.86 -3.78 -3.84
N LYS A 6 -8.04 -3.77 -5.16
CA LYS A 6 -6.94 -3.93 -6.11
C LYS A 6 -6.21 -2.59 -6.28
N HIS A 7 -4.97 -2.52 -5.82
CA HIS A 7 -4.06 -1.42 -6.16
C HIS A 7 -3.24 -1.78 -7.41
N SER A 8 -3.24 -0.91 -8.42
CA SER A 8 -2.47 -1.12 -9.66
C SER A 8 -1.42 -0.03 -9.91
N SER A 9 -1.31 0.95 -9.01
CA SER A 9 -0.38 2.07 -9.15
C SER A 9 0.76 1.92 -8.14
N ASP A 10 1.99 2.01 -8.62
CA ASP A 10 3.24 1.87 -7.86
C ASP A 10 3.85 3.23 -7.47
N LYS A 11 3.21 4.35 -7.84
CA LYS A 11 3.75 5.71 -7.69
C LYS A 11 2.75 6.65 -7.02
N PRO A 12 3.23 7.63 -6.24
CA PRO A 12 2.37 8.61 -5.62
C PRO A 12 1.74 9.54 -6.66
N LEU A 13 0.48 9.90 -6.44
CA LEU A 13 -0.17 10.97 -7.18
C LEU A 13 0.33 12.31 -6.64
N ILE A 14 0.79 13.20 -7.52
CA ILE A 14 1.16 14.56 -7.17
C ILE A 14 -0.07 15.45 -7.33
N HIS A 15 -0.58 15.94 -6.20
CA HIS A 15 -1.68 16.90 -6.17
C HIS A 15 -1.13 18.31 -5.91
N ILE A 16 -1.62 19.30 -6.66
CA ILE A 16 -1.28 20.71 -6.48
C ILE A 16 -2.45 21.37 -5.76
N THR A 17 -2.19 21.93 -4.58
CA THR A 17 -3.21 22.63 -3.79
C THR A 17 -3.54 24.00 -4.39
N PRO A 18 -4.68 24.63 -4.03
CA PRO A 18 -4.97 26.01 -4.44
C PRO A 18 -3.88 27.01 -4.02
N SER A 19 -3.16 26.73 -2.94
CA SER A 19 -2.03 27.53 -2.45
C SER A 19 -0.75 27.35 -3.27
N GLY A 20 -0.70 26.39 -4.19
CA GLY A 20 0.45 26.07 -5.04
C GLY A 20 1.36 24.96 -4.48
N ASP A 21 1.10 24.47 -3.27
CA ASP A 21 1.91 23.42 -2.65
C ASP A 21 1.71 22.06 -3.31
N LYS A 22 2.81 21.28 -3.38
CA LYS A 22 2.81 19.91 -3.90
C LYS A 22 2.59 18.91 -2.78
N VAL A 23 1.49 18.17 -2.85
CA VAL A 23 1.17 17.06 -1.94
C VAL A 23 1.34 15.74 -2.67
N LYS A 24 2.01 14.77 -2.04
CA LYS A 24 2.19 13.42 -2.58
C LYS A 24 1.20 12.48 -1.91
N ILE A 25 0.23 11.98 -2.68
CA ILE A 25 -0.80 11.06 -2.20
C ILE A 25 -0.36 9.63 -2.52
N CYS A 26 -0.41 8.75 -1.52
CA CYS A 26 -0.06 7.35 -1.68
C CYS A 26 -1.08 6.64 -2.58
N MET A 27 -0.59 5.95 -3.61
CA MET A 27 -1.41 5.06 -4.44
C MET A 27 -0.94 3.60 -4.42
N CYS A 28 0.22 3.31 -3.83
CA CYS A 28 0.76 1.96 -3.70
C CYS A 28 0.14 1.13 -2.56
N GLY A 29 -0.64 1.75 -1.67
CA GLY A 29 -1.36 1.06 -0.59
C GLY A 29 -0.52 0.67 0.64
N ILE A 30 0.81 0.84 0.61
CA ILE A 30 1.71 0.40 1.70
C ILE A 30 2.36 1.55 2.50
N SER A 31 1.85 2.77 2.39
CA SER A 31 2.36 3.91 3.17
C SER A 31 1.97 3.79 4.65
N LYS A 32 2.93 4.05 5.54
CA LYS A 32 2.69 4.13 6.99
C LYS A 32 2.00 5.44 7.41
N THR A 33 1.98 6.43 6.53
CA THR A 33 1.35 7.74 6.76
C THR A 33 0.18 8.00 5.81
N TYR A 34 -0.54 6.93 5.43
CA TYR A 34 -1.71 7.02 4.56
C TYR A 34 -2.69 8.11 5.03
N PRO A 35 -3.21 8.99 4.15
CA PRO A 35 -3.20 8.91 2.68
C PRO A 35 -1.94 9.49 1.99
N PHE A 36 -0.95 9.97 2.75
CA PHE A 36 0.23 10.60 2.18
C PHE A 36 1.30 9.59 1.81
N CYS A 37 2.14 9.95 0.84
CA CYS A 37 3.28 9.14 0.45
C CYS A 37 4.48 9.39 1.37
N ASP A 38 4.92 8.34 2.06
CA ASP A 38 6.13 8.29 2.89
C ASP A 38 7.39 7.81 2.13
N GLY A 39 7.23 7.33 0.89
CA GLY A 39 8.30 6.76 0.07
C GLY A 39 8.33 5.23 0.03
N SER A 40 7.47 4.55 0.80
CA SER A 40 7.36 3.09 0.86
C SER A 40 7.08 2.45 -0.52
N HIS A 41 6.49 3.20 -1.45
CA HIS A 41 6.30 2.80 -2.85
C HIS A 41 7.60 2.35 -3.57
N SER A 42 8.78 2.70 -3.05
CA SER A 42 10.03 2.19 -3.60
C SER A 42 10.17 0.67 -3.47
N LYS A 43 9.50 0.06 -2.50
CA LYS A 43 9.45 -1.41 -2.29
C LYS A 43 8.56 -2.14 -3.29
N THR A 44 7.74 -1.43 -4.05
CA THR A 44 6.78 -2.05 -5.00
C THR A 44 7.30 -2.03 -6.45
N LYS A 45 8.55 -1.59 -6.68
CA LYS A 45 9.09 -1.39 -8.04
C LYS A 45 9.42 -2.68 -8.78
N ASP A 46 9.73 -3.73 -8.04
CA ASP A 46 10.03 -5.09 -8.53
C ASP A 46 8.79 -5.99 -8.52
N GLU A 47 7.61 -5.45 -8.20
CA GLU A 47 6.36 -6.19 -8.32
C GLU A 47 6.09 -6.53 -9.79
N THR A 48 5.76 -7.80 -10.01
CA THR A 48 5.37 -8.32 -11.32
C THR A 48 3.85 -8.39 -11.38
N ASN A 49 3.30 -9.05 -12.41
CA ASN A 49 1.86 -9.22 -12.57
C ASN A 49 1.24 -10.22 -11.56
N GLU A 50 2.00 -10.65 -10.55
CA GLU A 50 1.58 -11.58 -9.50
C GLU A 50 1.04 -10.85 -8.27
N LEU A 51 0.20 -11.53 -7.50
CA LEU A 51 -0.38 -10.95 -6.29
C LEU A 51 0.71 -10.79 -5.22
N CYS A 52 1.04 -9.55 -4.90
CA CYS A 52 1.95 -9.21 -3.80
C CYS A 52 1.13 -8.88 -2.55
N CYS A 53 1.29 -9.68 -1.50
CA CYS A 53 0.66 -9.42 -0.21
C CYS A 53 1.63 -8.83 0.79
N TYR A 54 1.11 -7.95 1.64
CA TYR A 54 1.85 -7.21 2.63
C TYR A 54 1.21 -7.40 4.00
N ASP A 55 2.04 -7.48 5.04
CA ASP A 55 1.57 -7.40 6.43
C ASP A 55 1.23 -5.95 6.83
N LYS A 56 0.77 -5.78 8.09
CA LYS A 56 0.49 -4.46 8.68
C LYS A 56 1.71 -3.54 8.76
N ASP A 57 2.92 -4.10 8.74
CA ASP A 57 4.18 -3.39 8.89
C ASP A 57 4.81 -2.99 7.54
N GLY A 58 4.23 -3.46 6.42
CA GLY A 58 4.67 -3.21 5.06
C GLY A 58 5.81 -4.13 4.59
N ASN A 59 5.87 -5.36 5.13
CA ASN A 59 6.77 -6.41 4.67
C ASN A 59 6.02 -7.35 3.72
N ARG A 60 6.72 -7.84 2.69
CA ARG A 60 6.14 -8.72 1.67
C ARG A 60 6.02 -10.14 2.23
N LEU A 61 4.83 -10.71 2.10
CA LEU A 61 4.52 -12.08 2.51
C LEU A 61 4.86 -13.05 1.37
N THR A 62 5.52 -14.15 1.69
CA THR A 62 5.90 -15.21 0.72
C THR A 62 4.81 -16.27 0.54
N SER A 63 3.88 -16.35 1.48
CA SER A 63 2.69 -17.21 1.42
C SER A 63 1.52 -16.49 2.07
N ILE A 64 0.34 -16.73 1.54
CA ILE A 64 -0.92 -16.14 1.99
C ILE A 64 -1.75 -17.28 2.54
N SER A 65 -1.91 -17.34 3.86
CA SER A 65 -2.93 -18.17 4.48
C SER A 65 -4.17 -17.31 4.66
N LEU A 66 -5.17 -17.50 3.77
CA LEU A 66 -6.49 -16.86 3.84
C LEU A 66 -7.45 -17.65 4.75
N ASP A 67 -6.92 -18.42 5.70
CA ASP A 67 -7.78 -19.09 6.67
C ASP A 67 -8.46 -18.01 7.51
N ASP A 68 -9.80 -18.01 7.53
CA ASP A 68 -10.70 -17.06 8.21
C ASP A 68 -10.55 -17.06 9.76
N GLN A 69 -9.37 -17.32 10.30
CA GLN A 69 -9.09 -17.30 11.72
C GLN A 69 -8.52 -15.93 12.10
N GLU A 70 -9.42 -15.11 12.64
CA GLU A 70 -9.18 -13.93 13.48
C GLU A 70 -7.72 -13.46 13.60
N ILE A 71 -7.42 -12.32 12.96
CA ILE A 71 -6.25 -11.50 13.28
C ILE A 71 -6.41 -11.05 14.73
N THR A 72 -5.82 -11.81 15.66
CA THR A 72 -5.61 -11.42 17.04
C THR A 72 -4.12 -11.12 17.21
N ASP A 73 -3.81 -9.92 17.70
CA ASP A 73 -2.43 -9.53 18.03
C ASP A 73 -1.87 -10.47 19.11
N VAL A 74 -0.75 -11.13 18.79
CA VAL A 74 0.21 -11.70 19.77
C VAL A 74 1.58 -11.13 19.45
#